data_AF-A0A7R8X651-F1
#
_entry.id   AF-A0A7R8X651-F1
#
_cell.length_a   1.000
_cell.length_b   1.000
_cell.length_c   1.000
_cell.angle_alpha   90.00
_cell.angle_beta   90.00
_cell.angle_gamma   90.00
#
_symmetry.space_group_name_H-M   'P 1'
#
loop_
_entity.id
_entity.type
_entity.pdbx_description
1 polymer ?
#
loop_
_entity_poly.entity_id
_entity_poly.type
_entity_poly.pdbx_seq_one_letter_code
_entity_poly.pdbx_strand_id
1 'polypeptide(L)'
;MGVKEKSITELIKMRAIPSLLVVALIASTECSSENKHVLNSVSKPKGVKDLEEMMLTMMAKIEALASDNAQLKLHNEQLTLDITQLKRNEVHMKLEGESLKSLIENTVEDRLQYLEAITRQITPPTCATLGNLGVTRTGTYLVDPDGVLRGEPPIKVLCDMETDPASTIIHHDSMENTEIDHCPDEGCYIRNINYDASMKQMQALIEQSESCEQEIRYECFSAPLRASNIDYAWWMDRHGEPQYYWVGSHAGEHLCSCGLTDDSIECIDPDLPCNCDAEAPLEELDEGAITNGTALPITQLRFGGLQFDAQKANHTLRGLVCRGKAASPENPAESCSSLRKAGHAHSGYYLINTKEGRLDVVFCRMDLEDTDADFQLDTGGRIAEESVYFNVYRTNFILATKSTSI
;
A
#
# COMPACT_ATOMS: atom_id res chain seq x y z
N MET A 1 -8.53 -46.25 17.49
CA MET A 1 -9.80 -46.21 18.26
C MET A 1 -10.91 -46.13 17.21
N GLY A 2 -11.67 -47.16 16.84
CA GLY A 2 -12.02 -48.38 17.55
C GLY A 2 -13.51 -48.39 17.90
N VAL A 3 -14.42 -48.29 16.93
CA VAL A 3 -15.80 -48.80 17.09
C VAL A 3 -16.25 -49.42 15.77
N LYS A 4 -16.60 -50.71 15.86
CA LYS A 4 -16.90 -51.67 14.80
C LYS A 4 -18.34 -51.56 14.33
N GLU A 5 -18.54 -51.79 13.04
CA GLU A 5 -19.78 -52.31 12.46
C GLU A 5 -20.28 -53.54 13.24
N LYS A 6 -21.59 -53.59 13.52
CA LYS A 6 -22.28 -54.83 13.90
C LYS A 6 -23.53 -55.04 13.04
N SER A 7 -23.32 -55.93 12.07
CA SER A 7 -24.19 -56.98 11.50
C SER A 7 -25.68 -57.03 11.85
N ILE A 8 -26.45 -57.15 10.77
CA ILE A 8 -27.89 -57.38 10.56
C ILE A 8 -28.40 -58.77 11.06
N THR A 9 -27.70 -59.47 11.96
CA THR A 9 -27.98 -60.92 12.19
C THR A 9 -28.18 -61.37 13.64
N GLU A 10 -28.80 -60.58 14.52
CA GLU A 10 -29.14 -61.01 15.89
C GLU A 10 -30.36 -60.24 16.44
N LEU A 11 -31.59 -60.66 16.07
CA LEU A 11 -32.82 -60.47 16.88
C LEU A 11 -34.06 -61.18 16.30
N ILE A 12 -33.86 -62.32 15.61
CA ILE A 12 -34.94 -63.31 15.39
C ILE A 12 -34.68 -64.46 16.36
N LYS A 13 -35.41 -64.47 17.49
CA LYS A 13 -35.82 -65.61 18.35
C LYS A 13 -35.93 -65.15 19.80
N MET A 14 -37.15 -64.93 20.28
CA MET A 14 -37.68 -65.46 21.55
C MET A 14 -39.04 -64.80 21.87
N ARG A 15 -40.07 -65.65 21.99
CA ARG A 15 -41.09 -65.72 23.07
C ARG A 15 -41.59 -64.37 23.65
N ALA A 16 -42.88 -64.09 23.81
CA ALA A 16 -44.04 -64.94 23.98
C ALA A 16 -45.31 -64.10 23.75
N ILE A 17 -46.32 -64.75 23.21
CA ILE A 17 -47.71 -64.29 23.15
C ILE A 17 -48.28 -64.32 24.58
N PRO A 18 -48.89 -63.25 25.12
CA PRO A 18 -49.78 -63.36 26.26
C PRO A 18 -51.23 -63.49 25.76
N SER A 19 -51.69 -64.73 25.76
CA SER A 19 -52.94 -65.16 26.41
C SER A 19 -54.12 -64.19 26.42
N LEU A 20 -55.02 -64.31 25.44
CA LEU A 20 -56.46 -64.08 25.67
C LEU A 20 -57.41 -64.76 24.66
N LEU A 21 -56.89 -65.57 23.72
CA LEU A 21 -57.73 -66.17 22.65
C LEU A 21 -57.86 -67.71 22.66
N VAL A 22 -57.42 -68.41 23.72
CA VAL A 22 -57.35 -69.90 23.73
C VAL A 22 -58.43 -70.59 24.59
N VAL A 23 -59.35 -69.86 25.24
CA VAL A 23 -60.38 -70.50 26.09
C VAL A 23 -61.67 -70.91 25.32
N ALA A 24 -61.77 -70.64 24.01
CA ALA A 24 -63.04 -70.86 23.29
C ALA A 24 -63.11 -72.11 22.37
N LEU A 25 -62.05 -72.93 22.24
CA LEU A 25 -62.00 -73.91 21.13
C LEU A 25 -61.76 -75.39 21.47
N ILE A 26 -61.63 -75.83 22.73
CA ILE A 26 -61.54 -77.27 23.05
C ILE A 26 -62.30 -77.64 24.33
N ALA A 27 -63.61 -77.83 24.20
CA ALA A 27 -64.53 -78.68 24.98
C ALA A 27 -65.90 -78.45 24.33
N SER A 28 -66.61 -79.38 23.71
CA SER A 28 -66.66 -80.82 23.86
C SER A 28 -67.41 -81.39 22.65
N THR A 29 -66.87 -82.45 22.06
CA THR A 29 -67.63 -83.44 21.30
C THR A 29 -68.75 -84.04 22.15
N GLU A 30 -69.88 -84.35 21.51
CA GLU A 30 -71.04 -85.12 22.01
C GLU A 30 -71.89 -84.48 23.13
N CYS A 31 -72.95 -83.78 22.75
CA CYS A 31 -74.28 -84.10 23.28
C CYS A 31 -75.39 -83.61 22.34
N SER A 32 -76.40 -84.47 22.21
CA SER A 32 -77.64 -84.29 21.47
C SER A 32 -78.41 -83.05 21.94
N SER A 33 -79.32 -82.60 21.07
CA SER A 33 -80.38 -81.62 21.29
C SER A 33 -80.88 -81.51 22.74
N GLU A 34 -80.50 -80.44 23.44
CA GLU A 34 -81.30 -79.64 24.39
C GLU A 34 -80.33 -78.71 25.17
N ASN A 35 -80.82 -77.55 25.60
CA ASN A 35 -80.06 -76.47 26.26
C ASN A 35 -79.17 -75.57 25.38
N LYS A 36 -79.81 -74.91 24.42
CA LYS A 36 -79.35 -73.63 23.83
C LYS A 36 -79.80 -72.39 24.61
N HIS A 37 -80.36 -72.57 25.80
CA HIS A 37 -80.73 -71.52 26.75
C HIS A 37 -79.89 -71.73 28.01
N VAL A 38 -79.35 -70.64 28.59
CA VAL A 38 -78.61 -70.53 29.88
C VAL A 38 -77.14 -70.07 29.79
N LEU A 39 -76.58 -69.73 28.62
CA LEU A 39 -75.32 -68.94 28.55
C LEU A 39 -75.46 -67.55 27.90
N ASN A 40 -76.68 -67.07 27.69
CA ASN A 40 -76.97 -65.73 27.15
C ASN A 40 -77.39 -64.68 28.19
N SER A 41 -77.15 -64.93 29.49
CA SER A 41 -77.57 -64.01 30.56
C SER A 41 -76.44 -63.59 31.50
N VAL A 42 -75.23 -63.40 30.97
CA VAL A 42 -74.26 -62.48 31.58
C VAL A 42 -74.23 -61.24 30.71
N SER A 43 -75.08 -60.26 31.02
CA SER A 43 -74.90 -58.91 30.46
C SER A 43 -73.54 -58.42 30.95
N LYS A 44 -72.59 -58.22 30.02
CA LYS A 44 -71.28 -57.64 30.35
C LYS A 44 -71.54 -56.38 31.20
N PRO A 45 -70.90 -56.23 32.38
CA PRO A 45 -71.07 -55.04 33.21
C PRO A 45 -70.87 -53.79 32.34
N LYS A 46 -71.68 -52.74 32.53
CA LYS A 46 -71.64 -51.53 31.70
C LYS A 46 -70.21 -51.00 31.47
N GLY A 47 -69.37 -51.04 32.52
CA GLY A 47 -67.96 -50.68 32.45
C GLY A 47 -67.05 -51.55 31.57
N VAL A 48 -67.43 -52.79 31.21
CA VAL A 48 -66.69 -53.65 30.27
C VAL A 48 -67.00 -53.30 28.82
N LYS A 49 -68.24 -52.90 28.50
CA LYS A 49 -68.62 -52.40 27.16
C LYS A 49 -68.00 -51.04 26.89
N ASP A 50 -68.01 -50.15 27.88
CA ASP A 50 -67.36 -48.83 27.78
C ASP A 50 -65.84 -48.99 27.60
N LEU A 51 -65.22 -50.01 28.21
CA LEU A 51 -63.80 -50.35 28.02
C LEU A 51 -63.51 -50.86 26.59
N GLU A 52 -64.39 -51.71 26.02
CA GLU A 52 -64.23 -52.23 24.66
C GLU A 52 -64.35 -51.12 23.60
N GLU A 53 -65.29 -50.19 23.77
CA GLU A 53 -65.47 -49.04 22.87
C GLU A 53 -64.30 -48.04 22.98
N MET A 54 -63.80 -47.82 24.20
CA MET A 54 -62.60 -47.03 24.44
C MET A 54 -61.37 -47.68 23.80
N MET A 55 -61.23 -49.01 23.92
CA MET A 55 -60.13 -49.77 23.31
C MET A 55 -60.18 -49.72 21.78
N LEU A 56 -61.37 -49.84 21.18
CA LEU A 56 -61.57 -49.73 19.72
C LEU A 56 -61.19 -48.31 19.23
N THR A 57 -61.61 -47.28 19.96
CA THR A 57 -61.27 -45.88 19.67
C THR A 57 -59.78 -45.61 19.83
N MET A 58 -59.14 -46.24 20.82
CA MET A 58 -57.70 -46.12 21.06
C MET A 58 -56.90 -46.81 19.95
N MET A 59 -57.36 -47.98 19.47
CA MET A 59 -56.74 -48.67 18.34
C MET A 59 -56.83 -47.86 17.04
N ALA A 60 -58.00 -47.26 16.74
CA ALA A 60 -58.15 -46.38 15.58
C ALA A 60 -57.22 -45.15 15.65
N LYS A 61 -57.02 -44.56 16.83
CA LYS A 61 -56.04 -43.49 17.04
C LYS A 61 -54.60 -43.95 16.87
N ILE A 62 -54.26 -45.16 17.31
CA ILE A 62 -52.92 -45.75 17.13
C ILE A 62 -52.62 -45.94 15.64
N GLU A 63 -53.59 -46.41 14.85
CA GLU A 63 -53.45 -46.58 13.40
C GLU A 63 -53.28 -45.23 12.68
N ALA A 64 -54.07 -44.21 13.05
CA ALA A 64 -53.93 -42.86 12.52
C ALA A 64 -52.55 -42.27 12.84
N LEU A 65 -52.10 -42.39 14.10
CA LEU A 65 -50.77 -41.95 14.51
C LEU A 65 -49.65 -42.70 13.78
N ALA A 66 -49.82 -44.00 13.49
CA ALA A 66 -48.86 -44.77 12.72
C ALA A 66 -48.76 -44.28 11.26
N SER A 67 -49.89 -43.91 10.65
CA SER A 67 -49.93 -43.32 9.31
C SER A 67 -49.25 -41.94 9.26
N ASP A 68 -49.57 -41.05 10.21
CA ASP A 68 -48.95 -39.73 10.29
C ASP A 68 -47.43 -39.82 10.50
N ASN A 69 -46.97 -40.78 11.33
CA ASN A 69 -45.56 -41.01 11.58
C ASN A 69 -44.82 -41.54 10.33
N ALA A 70 -45.50 -42.33 9.49
CA ALA A 70 -44.96 -42.76 8.20
C ALA A 70 -44.82 -41.59 7.21
N GLN A 71 -45.79 -40.67 7.15
CA GLN A 71 -45.70 -39.46 6.33
C GLN A 71 -44.58 -38.51 6.80
N LEU A 72 -44.45 -38.29 8.11
CA LEU A 72 -43.37 -37.48 8.69
C LEU A 72 -41.99 -38.05 8.35
N LYS A 73 -41.84 -39.38 8.34
CA LYS A 73 -40.59 -40.03 7.97
C LYS A 73 -40.20 -39.74 6.51
N LEU A 74 -41.16 -39.84 5.58
CA LEU A 74 -40.94 -39.51 4.18
C LEU A 74 -40.59 -38.02 3.99
N HIS A 75 -41.27 -37.13 4.71
CA HIS A 75 -40.99 -35.69 4.66
C HIS A 75 -39.59 -35.36 5.20
N ASN A 76 -39.14 -36.02 6.28
CA ASN A 76 -37.79 -35.86 6.81
C ASN A 76 -36.71 -36.36 5.83
N GLU A 77 -36.97 -37.45 5.11
CA GLU A 77 -36.06 -37.92 4.05
C GLU A 77 -35.97 -36.90 2.90
N GLN A 78 -37.09 -36.31 2.49
CA GLN A 78 -37.12 -35.25 1.47
C GLN A 78 -36.35 -34.00 1.92
N LEU A 79 -36.58 -33.52 3.15
CA LEU A 79 -35.84 -32.40 3.73
C LEU A 79 -34.34 -32.66 3.77
N THR A 80 -33.94 -33.91 4.05
CA THR A 80 -32.52 -34.29 4.06
C THR A 80 -31.91 -34.19 2.66
N LEU A 81 -32.64 -34.60 1.62
CA LEU A 81 -32.23 -34.44 0.23
C LEU A 81 -32.12 -32.96 -0.16
N ASP A 82 -33.11 -32.14 0.20
CA ASP A 82 -33.14 -30.71 -0.11
C ASP A 82 -31.98 -29.97 0.59
N ILE A 83 -31.69 -30.28 1.85
CA ILE A 83 -30.54 -29.73 2.58
C ILE A 83 -29.22 -30.13 1.88
N THR A 84 -29.12 -31.37 1.40
CA THR A 84 -27.93 -31.84 0.68
C THR A 84 -27.76 -31.11 -0.65
N GLN A 85 -28.87 -30.87 -1.36
CA GLN A 85 -28.89 -30.07 -2.59
C GLN A 85 -28.43 -28.63 -2.33
N LEU A 86 -28.99 -27.97 -1.30
CA LEU A 86 -28.64 -26.60 -0.93
C LEU A 86 -27.17 -26.47 -0.55
N LYS A 87 -26.62 -27.43 0.20
CA LYS A 87 -25.18 -27.48 0.53
C LYS A 87 -24.31 -27.60 -0.72
N ARG A 88 -24.72 -28.41 -1.71
CA ARG A 88 -24.00 -28.49 -3.01
C ARG A 88 -24.04 -27.16 -3.76
N ASN A 89 -25.21 -26.53 -3.81
CA ASN A 89 -25.36 -25.22 -4.46
C ASN A 89 -24.52 -24.14 -3.76
N GLU A 90 -24.45 -24.15 -2.42
CA GLU A 90 -23.59 -23.23 -1.66
C GLU A 90 -22.12 -23.39 -2.03
N VAL A 91 -21.62 -24.63 -2.14
CA VAL A 91 -20.24 -24.90 -2.56
C VAL A 91 -20.00 -24.42 -4.01
N HIS A 92 -20.94 -24.67 -4.92
CA HIS A 92 -20.84 -24.22 -6.30
C HIS A 92 -20.76 -22.70 -6.40
N MET A 93 -21.66 -22.00 -5.70
CA MET A 93 -21.67 -20.53 -5.64
C MET A 93 -20.37 -19.97 -5.06
N LYS A 94 -19.77 -20.63 -4.05
CA LYS A 94 -18.47 -20.23 -3.51
C LYS A 94 -17.35 -20.36 -4.54
N LEU A 95 -17.29 -21.48 -5.25
CA LEU A 95 -16.28 -21.71 -6.31
C LEU A 95 -16.42 -20.71 -7.46
N GLU A 96 -17.64 -20.43 -7.92
CA GLU A 96 -17.89 -19.39 -8.93
C GLU A 96 -17.49 -18.00 -8.43
N GLY A 97 -17.78 -17.68 -7.16
CA GLY A 97 -17.36 -16.44 -6.52
C GLY A 97 -15.84 -16.28 -6.45
N GLU A 98 -15.12 -17.35 -6.10
CA GLU A 98 -13.65 -17.36 -6.08
C GLU A 98 -13.05 -17.21 -7.49
N SER A 99 -13.60 -17.90 -8.47
CA SER A 99 -13.16 -17.78 -9.87
C SER A 99 -13.43 -16.40 -10.45
N LEU A 100 -14.58 -15.80 -10.14
CA LEU A 100 -14.90 -14.44 -10.59
C LEU A 100 -14.02 -13.41 -9.90
N LYS A 101 -13.74 -13.60 -8.60
CA LYS A 101 -12.82 -12.76 -7.83
C LYS A 101 -11.42 -12.75 -8.46
N SER A 102 -10.85 -13.93 -8.77
CA SER A 102 -9.51 -13.99 -9.37
C SER A 102 -9.48 -13.35 -10.76
N LEU A 103 -10.54 -13.51 -11.56
CA LEU A 103 -10.63 -12.89 -12.89
C LEU A 103 -10.68 -11.36 -12.79
N ILE A 104 -11.42 -10.83 -11.83
CA ILE A 104 -11.49 -9.38 -11.57
C ILE A 104 -10.13 -8.86 -11.11
N GLU A 105 -9.49 -9.52 -10.14
CA GLU A 105 -8.18 -9.13 -9.63
C GLU A 105 -7.14 -9.06 -10.75
N ASN A 106 -7.05 -10.10 -11.59
CA ASN A 106 -6.12 -10.11 -12.74
C ASN A 106 -6.44 -9.00 -13.75
N THR A 107 -7.72 -8.78 -14.07
CA THR A 107 -8.12 -7.73 -15.04
C THR A 107 -7.82 -6.32 -14.51
N VAL A 108 -7.98 -6.10 -13.19
CA VAL A 108 -7.64 -4.83 -12.55
C VAL A 108 -6.13 -4.61 -12.58
N GLU A 109 -5.34 -5.64 -12.26
CA GLU A 109 -3.88 -5.60 -12.28
C GLU A 109 -3.35 -5.29 -13.70
N ASP A 110 -3.83 -6.00 -14.72
CA ASP A 110 -3.43 -5.78 -16.12
C ASP A 110 -3.73 -4.34 -16.56
N ARG A 111 -4.90 -3.80 -16.18
CA ARG A 111 -5.28 -2.42 -16.51
C ARG A 111 -4.46 -1.39 -15.73
N LEU A 112 -4.11 -1.68 -14.48
CA LEU A 112 -3.26 -0.83 -13.66
C LEU A 112 -1.86 -0.75 -14.26
N GLN A 113 -1.27 -1.89 -14.61
CA GLN A 113 0.04 -1.98 -15.24
C GLN A 113 0.08 -1.21 -16.57
N TYR A 114 -0.97 -1.33 -17.38
CA TYR A 114 -1.09 -0.55 -18.63
C TYR A 114 -1.18 0.96 -18.39
N LEU A 115 -1.95 1.39 -17.39
CA LEU A 115 -2.06 2.81 -17.03
C LEU A 115 -0.74 3.37 -16.49
N GLU A 116 -0.05 2.63 -15.62
CA GLU A 116 1.27 3.01 -15.09
C GLU A 116 2.29 3.18 -16.21
N ALA A 117 2.31 2.27 -17.20
CA ALA A 117 3.18 2.36 -18.35
C ALA A 117 2.92 3.62 -19.20
N ILE A 118 1.65 3.98 -19.41
CA ILE A 118 1.29 5.22 -20.12
C ILE A 118 1.70 6.45 -19.32
N THR A 119 1.40 6.49 -18.02
CA THR A 119 1.73 7.63 -17.17
C THR A 119 3.23 7.86 -17.15
N ARG A 120 4.05 6.81 -17.04
CA ARG A 120 5.52 6.89 -17.15
C ARG A 120 6.00 7.44 -18.49
N GLN A 121 5.30 7.17 -19.60
CA GLN A 121 5.72 7.61 -20.93
C GLN A 121 5.55 9.12 -21.17
N ILE A 122 4.61 9.75 -20.47
CA ILE A 122 4.22 11.16 -20.71
C ILE A 122 4.59 12.10 -19.57
N THR A 123 5.07 11.57 -18.44
CA THR A 123 5.38 12.38 -17.26
C THR A 123 6.77 13.00 -17.40
N PRO A 124 6.90 14.33 -17.31
CA PRO A 124 8.18 15.00 -17.40
C PRO A 124 9.04 14.80 -16.13
N PRO A 125 10.37 14.89 -16.22
CA PRO A 125 11.26 14.59 -15.10
C PRO A 125 11.21 15.61 -13.95
N THR A 126 10.98 16.89 -14.26
CA THR A 126 11.03 17.97 -13.27
C THR A 126 10.00 19.06 -13.55
N CYS A 127 9.70 19.90 -12.55
CA CYS A 127 8.84 21.08 -12.72
C CYS A 127 9.45 22.10 -13.69
N ALA A 128 10.76 22.25 -13.74
CA ALA A 128 11.44 23.08 -14.75
C ALA A 128 11.08 22.62 -16.18
N THR A 129 10.98 21.30 -16.40
CA THR A 129 10.56 20.76 -17.70
C THR A 129 9.09 21.06 -17.98
N LEU A 130 8.20 20.96 -16.98
CA LEU A 130 6.80 21.39 -17.11
C LEU A 130 6.68 22.87 -17.48
N GLY A 131 7.46 23.74 -16.82
CA GLY A 131 7.53 25.18 -17.14
C GLY A 131 7.92 25.43 -18.59
N ASN A 132 8.96 24.74 -19.08
CA ASN A 132 9.41 24.81 -20.47
C ASN A 132 8.37 24.30 -21.48
N LEU A 133 7.48 23.38 -21.07
CA LEU A 133 6.34 22.91 -21.86
C LEU A 133 5.14 23.88 -21.85
N GLY A 134 5.27 25.03 -21.18
CA GLY A 134 4.26 26.08 -21.12
C GLY A 134 3.27 25.95 -19.96
N VAL A 135 3.57 25.14 -18.94
CA VAL A 135 2.78 25.09 -17.71
C VAL A 135 3.15 26.29 -16.83
N THR A 136 2.18 27.14 -16.52
CA THR A 136 2.41 28.42 -15.82
C THR A 136 1.75 28.54 -14.46
N ARG A 137 1.01 27.52 -14.01
CA ARG A 137 0.28 27.56 -12.75
C ARG A 137 1.04 26.81 -11.67
N THR A 138 1.32 27.47 -10.55
CA THR A 138 1.80 26.79 -9.35
C THR A 138 0.74 25.82 -8.84
N GLY A 139 1.17 24.63 -8.45
CA GLY A 139 0.26 23.57 -8.04
C GLY A 139 0.94 22.21 -7.97
N THR A 140 0.16 21.18 -7.70
CA THR A 140 0.70 19.83 -7.52
C THR A 140 0.64 19.05 -8.83
N TYR A 141 1.79 18.51 -9.25
CA TYR A 141 1.95 17.79 -10.51
C TYR A 141 2.61 16.43 -10.27
N LEU A 142 2.48 15.54 -11.27
CA LEU A 142 3.31 14.34 -11.34
C LEU A 142 4.59 14.68 -12.11
N VAL A 143 5.72 14.25 -11.57
CA VAL A 143 7.02 14.29 -12.24
C VAL A 143 7.70 12.93 -12.10
N ASP A 144 8.56 12.57 -13.06
CA ASP A 144 9.25 11.29 -13.11
C ASP A 144 10.77 11.49 -13.19
N PRO A 145 11.43 11.91 -12.09
CA PRO A 145 12.85 12.21 -12.09
C PRO A 145 13.69 11.05 -12.64
N ASP A 146 13.63 9.85 -12.06
CA ASP A 146 14.49 8.73 -12.51
C ASP A 146 14.23 8.25 -13.96
N GLY A 147 13.16 8.73 -14.57
CA GLY A 147 13.01 8.86 -16.00
C GLY A 147 12.09 7.82 -16.64
N VAL A 148 11.61 8.19 -17.82
CA VAL A 148 10.57 7.46 -18.56
C VAL A 148 10.86 5.96 -18.70
N LEU A 149 9.90 5.13 -18.25
CA LEU A 149 9.92 3.67 -18.31
C LEU A 149 11.08 2.99 -17.55
N ARG A 150 11.75 3.71 -16.64
CA ARG A 150 12.74 3.15 -15.72
C ARG A 150 12.34 3.44 -14.28
N GLY A 151 13.04 2.78 -13.36
CA GLY A 151 12.97 3.09 -11.94
C GLY A 151 11.58 2.93 -11.30
N GLU A 152 11.28 3.83 -10.38
CA GLU A 152 10.10 3.82 -9.54
C GLU A 152 8.93 4.58 -10.20
N PRO A 153 7.68 4.46 -9.70
CA PRO A 153 6.57 5.20 -10.28
C PRO A 153 6.76 6.72 -10.15
N PRO A 154 6.15 7.54 -11.03
CA PRO A 154 6.22 8.98 -10.92
C PRO A 154 5.73 9.49 -9.57
N ILE A 155 6.36 10.55 -9.08
CA ILE A 155 6.09 11.14 -7.77
C ILE A 155 5.24 12.41 -7.89
N LYS A 156 4.45 12.66 -6.86
CA LYS A 156 3.63 13.86 -6.75
C LYS A 156 4.43 14.95 -6.03
N VAL A 157 4.58 16.11 -6.67
CA VAL A 157 5.41 17.23 -6.17
C VAL A 157 4.65 18.54 -6.28
N LEU A 158 5.00 19.51 -5.43
CA LEU A 158 4.55 20.89 -5.61
C LEU A 158 5.49 21.57 -6.61
N CYS A 159 4.95 22.00 -7.74
CA CYS A 159 5.69 22.83 -8.69
C CYS A 159 5.37 24.29 -8.41
N ASP A 160 6.41 25.07 -8.11
CA ASP A 160 6.31 26.52 -8.08
C ASP A 160 6.73 27.09 -9.44
N MET A 161 5.72 27.46 -10.23
CA MET A 161 5.88 28.01 -11.57
C MET A 161 6.09 29.54 -11.56
N GLU A 162 6.07 30.19 -10.39
CA GLU A 162 6.41 31.62 -10.27
C GLU A 162 7.92 31.85 -10.33
N THR A 163 8.71 30.80 -10.08
CA THR A 163 10.16 30.78 -10.23
C THR A 163 10.58 30.47 -11.68
N ASP A 164 11.72 31.02 -12.11
CA ASP A 164 12.33 30.75 -13.42
C ASP A 164 13.81 30.38 -13.26
N PRO A 165 14.21 29.11 -13.48
CA PRO A 165 13.37 27.97 -13.84
C PRO A 165 12.41 27.53 -12.73
N ALA A 166 11.29 26.91 -13.09
CA ALA A 166 10.28 26.44 -12.14
C ALA A 166 10.85 25.43 -11.13
N SER A 167 10.48 25.60 -9.85
CA SER A 167 11.00 24.83 -8.73
C SER A 167 10.18 23.55 -8.52
N THR A 168 10.88 22.46 -8.20
CA THR A 168 10.30 21.18 -7.79
C THR A 168 10.43 21.04 -6.27
N ILE A 169 9.31 20.94 -5.55
CA ILE A 169 9.27 20.91 -4.09
C ILE A 169 8.69 19.57 -3.62
N ILE A 170 9.47 18.84 -2.81
CA ILE A 170 9.05 17.59 -2.17
C ILE A 170 8.77 17.85 -0.70
N HIS A 171 7.54 17.55 -0.27
CA HIS A 171 7.09 17.70 1.11
C HIS A 171 7.43 16.47 1.96
N HIS A 172 7.35 16.66 3.29
CA HIS A 172 7.50 15.61 4.30
C HIS A 172 6.59 15.89 5.50
N ASP A 173 6.52 14.94 6.42
CA ASP A 173 5.65 14.94 7.60
C ASP A 173 6.04 15.89 8.75
N SER A 174 7.03 16.78 8.55
CA SER A 174 7.64 17.59 9.63
C SER A 174 7.89 19.04 9.23
N MET A 175 7.01 19.62 8.43
CA MET A 175 7.18 20.97 7.88
C MET A 175 6.70 22.11 8.79
N GLU A 176 6.03 21.77 9.90
CA GLU A 176 5.52 22.74 10.87
C GLU A 176 6.55 23.05 11.97
N ASN A 177 6.42 24.23 12.58
CA ASN A 177 7.25 24.60 13.72
C ASN A 177 6.95 23.66 14.90
N THR A 178 7.96 22.89 15.32
CA THR A 178 7.81 21.83 16.31
C THR A 178 8.65 22.14 17.53
N GLU A 179 8.00 22.24 18.69
CA GLU A 179 8.67 22.39 19.99
C GLU A 179 9.44 21.11 20.34
N ILE A 180 10.64 21.29 20.89
CA ILE A 180 11.52 20.21 21.35
C ILE A 180 11.21 19.97 22.83
N ASP A 181 10.74 18.75 23.12
CA ASP A 181 10.52 18.31 24.50
C ASP A 181 11.83 18.34 25.31
N HIS A 182 11.71 18.39 26.64
CA HIS A 182 12.85 18.38 27.55
C HIS A 182 13.86 17.26 27.21
N CYS A 183 15.07 17.67 26.85
CA CYS A 183 16.11 16.79 26.36
C CYS A 183 17.50 17.24 26.87
N PRO A 184 17.93 16.74 28.04
CA PRO A 184 19.21 17.13 28.64
C PRO A 184 20.43 16.60 27.87
N ASP A 185 20.34 15.37 27.39
CA ASP A 185 21.45 14.65 26.76
C ASP A 185 21.60 15.04 25.28
N GLU A 186 22.80 14.87 24.74
CA GLU A 186 23.17 15.12 23.33
C GLU A 186 22.23 14.36 22.37
N GLY A 187 21.54 15.09 21.47
CA GLY A 187 20.70 14.50 20.43
C GLY A 187 19.64 13.50 20.90
N CYS A 188 19.17 13.63 22.16
CA CYS A 188 18.19 12.71 22.74
C CYS A 188 16.80 12.89 22.14
N TYR A 189 16.48 14.10 21.66
CA TYR A 189 15.32 14.36 20.82
C TYR A 189 15.65 13.89 19.40
N ILE A 190 14.77 13.08 18.83
CA ILE A 190 14.94 12.50 17.49
C ILE A 190 13.68 12.76 16.68
N ARG A 191 13.84 13.45 15.55
CA ARG A 191 12.78 13.63 14.56
C ARG A 191 13.17 12.96 13.24
N ASN A 192 12.54 11.82 12.95
CA ASN A 192 12.63 11.20 11.63
C ASN A 192 11.82 11.98 10.60
N ILE A 193 12.37 12.14 9.40
CA ILE A 193 11.72 12.87 8.30
C ILE A 193 11.19 11.86 7.28
N ASN A 194 9.86 11.80 7.12
CA ASN A 194 9.20 10.93 6.15
C ASN A 194 8.69 11.77 4.97
N TYR A 195 9.38 11.66 3.84
CA TYR A 195 9.03 12.37 2.62
C TYR A 195 7.87 11.72 1.86
N ASP A 196 7.13 12.53 1.10
CA ASP A 196 6.06 12.10 0.19
C ASP A 196 6.60 11.42 -1.09
N ALA A 197 7.92 11.32 -1.23
CA ALA A 197 8.63 10.68 -2.33
C ALA A 197 9.67 9.68 -1.81
N SER A 198 10.00 8.69 -2.63
CA SER A 198 11.03 7.71 -2.30
C SER A 198 12.43 8.32 -2.38
N MET A 199 13.37 7.74 -1.63
CA MET A 199 14.76 8.17 -1.64
C MET A 199 15.40 8.09 -3.04
N LYS A 200 15.04 7.09 -3.86
CA LYS A 200 15.57 6.97 -5.23
C LYS A 200 15.09 8.10 -6.13
N GLN A 201 13.80 8.44 -6.07
CA GLN A 201 13.25 9.55 -6.87
C GLN A 201 13.82 10.90 -6.41
N MET A 202 14.03 11.09 -5.10
CA MET A 202 14.70 12.29 -4.58
C MET A 202 16.15 12.41 -5.04
N GLN A 203 16.92 11.32 -5.03
CA GLN A 203 18.30 11.31 -5.54
C GLN A 203 18.34 11.64 -7.04
N ALA A 204 17.48 11.00 -7.83
CA ALA A 204 17.39 11.28 -9.27
C ALA A 204 16.99 12.74 -9.54
N LEU A 205 16.11 13.33 -8.72
CA LEU A 205 15.75 14.74 -8.82
C LEU A 205 16.95 15.64 -8.52
N ILE A 206 17.72 15.34 -7.46
CA ILE A 206 18.93 16.09 -7.11
C ILE A 206 19.95 16.04 -8.24
N GLU A 207 20.19 14.85 -8.82
CA GLU A 207 21.15 14.65 -9.91
C GLU A 207 20.75 15.37 -11.22
N GLN A 208 19.45 15.58 -11.44
CA GLN A 208 18.94 16.24 -12.64
C GLN A 208 18.72 17.73 -12.50
N SER A 209 18.83 18.26 -11.29
CA SER A 209 18.62 19.67 -11.00
C SER A 209 19.95 20.40 -11.01
N GLU A 210 19.92 21.68 -11.36
CA GLU A 210 21.11 22.54 -11.29
C GLU A 210 21.50 22.80 -9.85
N SER A 211 20.49 22.99 -9.00
CA SER A 211 20.67 23.19 -7.57
C SER A 211 19.51 22.55 -6.81
N CYS A 212 19.82 22.06 -5.62
CA CYS A 212 18.82 21.67 -4.64
C CYS A 212 19.21 22.23 -3.28
N GLU A 213 18.21 22.63 -2.52
CA GLU A 213 18.38 23.14 -1.18
C GLU A 213 17.28 22.66 -0.24
N GLN A 214 17.59 22.66 1.04
CA GLN A 214 16.61 22.43 2.08
C GLN A 214 16.85 23.40 3.24
N GLU A 215 15.85 24.22 3.53
CA GLU A 215 15.93 25.23 4.60
C GLU A 215 15.62 24.58 5.95
N ILE A 216 16.51 24.84 6.92
CA ILE A 216 16.36 24.45 8.31
C ILE A 216 16.38 25.71 9.18
N ARG A 217 15.55 25.68 10.23
CA ARG A 217 15.39 26.78 11.16
C ARG A 217 15.36 26.23 12.58
N TYR A 218 16.12 26.85 13.48
CA TYR A 218 16.19 26.51 14.88
C TYR A 218 16.00 27.78 15.72
N GLU A 219 14.91 27.81 16.48
CA GLU A 219 14.58 28.87 17.44
C GLU A 219 14.96 28.39 18.83
N CYS A 220 15.64 29.21 19.62
CA CYS A 220 16.19 28.77 20.90
C CYS A 220 16.08 29.83 21.99
N PHE A 221 15.87 29.37 23.23
CA PHE A 221 15.98 30.14 24.45
C PHE A 221 16.92 29.39 25.40
N SER A 222 18.14 29.91 25.54
CA SER A 222 19.22 29.26 26.31
C SER A 222 19.48 27.80 25.92
N ALA A 223 19.24 27.40 24.67
CA ALA A 223 19.35 26.03 24.19
C ALA A 223 20.35 25.93 23.03
N PRO A 224 21.63 25.61 23.30
CA PRO A 224 22.70 25.69 22.32
C PRO A 224 22.67 24.54 21.31
N LEU A 225 23.17 24.79 20.09
CA LEU A 225 23.47 23.72 19.14
C LEU A 225 24.78 23.02 19.54
N ARG A 226 25.75 23.80 20.02
CA ARG A 226 27.02 23.35 20.58
C ARG A 226 27.43 24.23 21.76
N ALA A 227 27.87 23.61 22.86
CA ALA A 227 28.45 24.34 24.00
C ALA A 227 29.59 23.56 24.64
N SER A 228 30.65 24.27 25.06
CA SER A 228 31.83 23.65 25.70
C SER A 228 32.46 22.49 24.91
N ASN A 229 32.48 22.56 23.58
CA ASN A 229 32.91 21.50 22.66
C ASN A 229 32.06 20.21 22.68
N ILE A 230 30.82 20.30 23.15
CA ILE A 230 29.82 19.24 23.08
C ILE A 230 28.78 19.65 22.05
N ASP A 231 28.57 18.81 21.03
CA ASP A 231 27.56 19.00 20.01
C ASP A 231 26.22 18.42 20.51
N TYR A 232 25.26 19.29 20.80
CA TYR A 232 23.94 18.89 21.29
C TYR A 232 22.95 18.64 20.14
N ALA A 233 23.19 19.24 18.98
CA ALA A 233 22.31 19.18 17.83
C ALA A 233 23.06 18.87 16.54
N TRP A 234 22.43 18.09 15.67
CA TRP A 234 22.90 17.77 14.32
C TRP A 234 21.76 17.23 13.47
N TRP A 235 21.95 17.21 12.17
CA TRP A 235 21.05 16.52 11.25
C TRP A 235 21.76 15.32 10.60
N MET A 236 20.99 14.34 10.16
CA MET A 236 21.51 13.15 9.50
C MET A 236 21.30 13.28 8.00
N ASP A 237 22.36 13.02 7.22
CA ASP A 237 22.27 13.00 5.78
C ASP A 237 21.59 11.72 5.24
N ARG A 238 21.44 11.63 3.91
CA ARG A 238 20.86 10.45 3.25
C ARG A 238 21.67 9.16 3.41
N HIS A 239 22.93 9.25 3.82
CA HIS A 239 23.84 8.14 4.06
C HIS A 239 23.85 7.70 5.54
N GLY A 240 23.17 8.45 6.41
CA GLY A 240 23.14 8.18 7.84
C GLY A 240 24.34 8.74 8.60
N GLU A 241 25.05 9.72 8.02
CA GLU A 241 26.16 10.40 8.67
C GLU A 241 25.68 11.71 9.33
N PRO A 242 26.18 12.04 10.54
CA PRO A 242 25.81 13.27 11.24
C PRO A 242 26.51 14.49 10.62
N GLN A 243 25.78 15.60 10.51
CA GLN A 243 26.25 16.87 9.97
C GLN A 243 25.91 18.01 10.96
N TYR A 244 26.90 18.87 11.21
CA TYR A 244 26.85 19.91 12.26
C TYR A 244 26.78 21.34 11.69
N TYR A 245 26.78 21.49 10.37
CA TYR A 245 26.60 22.77 9.72
C TYR A 245 25.13 23.03 9.43
N TRP A 246 24.68 24.28 9.56
CA TRP A 246 23.28 24.68 9.45
C TRP A 246 23.03 25.57 8.23
N VAL A 247 24.04 25.78 7.40
CA VAL A 247 23.97 26.56 6.15
C VAL A 247 24.93 25.99 5.09
N GLY A 248 24.54 26.07 3.81
CA GLY A 248 25.41 25.82 2.68
C GLY A 248 25.88 24.37 2.57
N SER A 249 27.19 24.18 2.39
CA SER A 249 27.82 22.88 2.14
C SER A 249 29.15 22.72 2.90
N HIS A 250 29.09 22.87 4.23
CA HIS A 250 30.26 22.92 5.12
C HIS A 250 30.45 21.60 5.91
N ALA A 251 30.48 20.47 5.19
CA ALA A 251 30.61 19.16 5.83
C ALA A 251 31.85 19.07 6.73
N GLY A 252 31.66 18.63 7.98
CA GLY A 252 32.71 18.55 8.99
C GLY A 252 32.95 19.83 9.81
N GLU A 253 32.22 20.90 9.53
CA GLU A 253 32.26 22.14 10.31
C GLU A 253 30.97 22.30 11.14
N HIS A 254 31.07 23.03 12.26
CA HIS A 254 29.93 23.52 13.03
C HIS A 254 29.77 25.02 12.74
N LEU A 255 28.79 25.36 11.92
CA LEU A 255 28.68 26.67 11.29
C LEU A 255 27.22 27.03 10.99
N CYS A 256 26.83 28.24 11.37
CA CYS A 256 25.54 28.84 11.01
C CYS A 256 25.73 30.08 10.12
N SER A 257 24.63 30.59 9.56
CA SER A 257 24.66 31.72 8.61
C SER A 257 25.35 32.96 9.17
N CYS A 258 25.19 33.26 10.46
CA CYS A 258 25.83 34.43 11.10
C CYS A 258 27.33 34.24 11.39
N GLY A 259 27.82 33.00 11.35
CA GLY A 259 29.23 32.66 11.57
C GLY A 259 30.06 32.60 10.28
N LEU A 260 29.43 32.86 9.13
CA LEU A 260 30.13 32.95 7.85
C LEU A 260 31.08 34.15 7.86
N THR A 261 32.25 34.02 7.25
CA THR A 261 33.27 35.09 7.16
C THR A 261 32.87 36.25 6.21
N ASP A 262 31.63 36.25 5.76
CA ASP A 262 31.04 37.28 4.90
C ASP A 262 30.33 38.26 5.84
N ASP A 263 30.81 39.51 5.86
CA ASP A 263 30.44 40.57 6.81
C ASP A 263 28.98 41.08 6.68
N SER A 264 28.06 40.32 6.07
CA SER A 264 26.66 40.74 5.88
C SER A 264 25.77 40.45 7.08
N ILE A 265 26.11 39.46 7.93
CA ILE A 265 25.35 39.04 9.11
C ILE A 265 26.34 38.63 10.20
N GLU A 266 26.25 39.25 11.38
CA GLU A 266 27.09 38.92 12.55
C GLU A 266 26.28 38.12 13.59
N CYS A 267 26.90 37.14 14.23
CA CYS A 267 26.29 36.45 15.37
C CYS A 267 26.23 37.37 16.60
N ILE A 268 25.29 37.09 17.51
CA ILE A 268 25.15 37.87 18.76
C ILE A 268 26.41 37.85 19.62
N ASP A 269 27.16 36.75 19.58
CA ASP A 269 28.51 36.63 20.11
C ASP A 269 29.46 36.39 18.92
N PRO A 270 30.33 37.37 18.58
CA PRO A 270 31.26 37.24 17.44
C PRO A 270 32.29 36.12 17.59
N ASP A 271 32.50 35.58 18.81
CA ASP A 271 33.42 34.48 19.06
C ASP A 271 32.75 33.10 18.85
N LEU A 272 31.44 33.05 18.57
CA LEU A 272 30.66 31.84 18.39
C LEU A 272 30.13 31.70 16.95
N PRO A 273 30.04 30.48 16.42
CA PRO A 273 29.67 30.24 15.01
C PRO A 273 28.14 30.28 14.76
N CYS A 274 27.33 30.33 15.80
CA CYS A 274 25.87 30.30 15.76
C CYS A 274 25.28 31.18 16.87
N ASN A 275 24.09 31.77 16.65
CA ASN A 275 23.43 32.60 17.65
C ASN A 275 23.02 31.79 18.88
N CYS A 276 22.48 30.59 18.67
CA CYS A 276 22.00 29.73 19.75
C CYS A 276 23.11 29.21 20.66
N ASP A 277 24.36 29.14 20.18
CA ASP A 277 25.51 28.69 20.97
C ASP A 277 25.87 29.66 22.10
N ALA A 278 25.40 30.91 22.05
CA ALA A 278 25.63 31.89 23.10
C ALA A 278 24.87 31.58 24.41
N GLU A 279 23.99 30.57 24.40
CA GLU A 279 23.16 30.17 25.55
C GLU A 279 22.38 31.37 26.15
N ALA A 280 22.02 32.33 25.30
CA ALA A 280 21.43 33.58 25.73
C ALA A 280 20.05 33.35 26.39
N PRO A 281 19.70 34.06 27.47
CA PRO A 281 18.36 34.05 28.06
C PRO A 281 17.39 34.95 27.27
N LEU A 282 17.45 34.86 25.94
CA LEU A 282 16.68 35.59 24.96
C LEU A 282 16.28 34.63 23.83
N GLU A 283 15.24 34.96 23.09
CA GLU A 283 14.82 34.19 21.91
C GLU A 283 15.78 34.50 20.75
N GLU A 284 16.57 33.50 20.36
CA GLU A 284 17.55 33.57 19.27
C GLU A 284 17.17 32.62 18.13
N LEU A 285 17.81 32.81 16.99
CA LEU A 285 17.48 32.12 15.75
C LEU A 285 18.74 31.81 14.94
N ASP A 286 18.85 30.54 14.53
CA ASP A 286 19.74 30.11 13.47
C ASP A 286 18.90 29.53 12.33
N GLU A 287 19.02 30.14 11.14
CA GLU A 287 18.35 29.67 9.92
C GLU A 287 19.32 29.61 8.75
N GLY A 288 19.13 28.64 7.87
CA GLY A 288 19.99 28.46 6.72
C GLY A 288 19.48 27.41 5.73
N ALA A 289 19.92 27.54 4.48
CA ALA A 289 19.63 26.57 3.42
C ALA A 289 20.82 25.63 3.25
N ILE A 290 20.62 24.34 3.47
CA ILE A 290 21.59 23.30 3.16
C ILE A 290 21.58 23.09 1.64
N THR A 291 22.73 23.24 0.98
CA THR A 291 22.87 23.15 -0.48
C THR A 291 23.77 22.00 -0.93
N ASN A 292 24.30 21.21 0.02
CA ASN A 292 25.12 20.05 -0.29
C ASN A 292 24.29 18.92 -0.93
N GLY A 293 24.25 18.90 -2.26
CA GLY A 293 23.57 17.86 -3.04
C GLY A 293 24.12 16.44 -2.81
N THR A 294 25.30 16.26 -2.20
CA THR A 294 25.81 14.93 -1.82
C THR A 294 25.31 14.43 -0.45
N ALA A 295 24.77 15.33 0.38
CA ALA A 295 24.22 14.99 1.69
C ALA A 295 22.68 15.00 1.70
N LEU A 296 22.05 15.93 0.96
CA LEU A 296 20.59 16.04 0.88
C LEU A 296 19.93 14.75 0.33
N PRO A 297 18.66 14.49 0.68
CA PRO A 297 17.82 15.22 1.63
C PRO A 297 18.18 14.94 3.10
N ILE A 298 17.72 15.80 4.02
CA ILE A 298 17.88 15.60 5.46
C ILE A 298 16.94 14.49 5.94
N THR A 299 17.47 13.43 6.55
CA THR A 299 16.67 12.25 6.94
C THR A 299 16.21 12.26 8.39
N GLN A 300 16.92 12.97 9.26
CA GLN A 300 16.62 13.03 10.68
C GLN A 300 17.21 14.30 11.31
N LEU A 301 16.51 14.87 12.28
CA LEU A 301 16.99 15.97 13.12
C LEU A 301 17.20 15.47 14.55
N ARG A 302 18.27 15.95 15.18
CA ARG A 302 18.60 15.64 16.57
C ARG A 302 18.93 16.91 17.33
N PHE A 303 18.37 17.00 18.52
CA PHE A 303 18.55 18.14 19.42
C PHE A 303 18.71 17.66 20.87
N GLY A 304 19.32 18.50 21.69
CA GLY A 304 19.61 18.25 23.09
C GLY A 304 20.01 19.53 23.80
N GLY A 305 20.56 19.42 25.00
CA GLY A 305 21.04 20.59 25.77
C GLY A 305 19.95 21.36 26.51
N LEU A 306 18.71 20.85 26.54
CA LEU A 306 17.59 21.38 27.33
C LEU A 306 17.59 20.72 28.72
N GLN A 307 18.59 21.05 29.53
CA GLN A 307 18.81 20.53 30.89
C GLN A 307 17.89 21.13 31.96
N PHE A 308 17.35 22.33 31.75
CA PHE A 308 16.57 23.09 32.72
C PHE A 308 15.19 23.47 32.17
N ASP A 309 14.18 23.54 33.05
CA ASP A 309 12.78 23.84 32.69
C ASP A 309 12.57 25.20 31.99
N ALA A 310 13.52 26.13 32.16
CA ALA A 310 13.45 27.45 31.53
C ALA A 310 13.90 27.45 30.06
N GLN A 311 14.65 26.42 29.63
CA GLN A 311 15.15 26.32 28.26
C GLN A 311 14.03 25.88 27.32
N LYS A 312 14.05 26.43 26.11
CA LYS A 312 13.09 26.10 25.06
C LYS A 312 13.80 26.08 23.73
N ALA A 313 13.31 25.23 22.84
CA ALA A 313 13.77 25.23 21.47
C ALA A 313 12.70 24.69 20.54
N ASN A 314 12.63 25.24 19.34
CA ASN A 314 11.77 24.73 18.28
C ASN A 314 12.59 24.55 17.00
N HIS A 315 12.18 23.60 16.17
CA HIS A 315 12.75 23.43 14.82
C HIS A 315 11.67 23.49 13.75
N THR A 316 12.07 23.95 12.56
CA THR A 316 11.29 23.85 11.33
C THR A 316 12.20 23.36 10.21
N LEU A 317 11.75 22.37 9.45
CA LEU A 317 12.42 21.88 8.25
C LEU A 317 11.51 22.08 7.04
N ARG A 318 11.97 22.80 6.02
CA ARG A 318 11.21 22.99 4.77
C ARG A 318 11.38 21.79 3.84
N GLY A 319 10.52 21.72 2.83
CA GLY A 319 10.60 20.70 1.78
C GLY A 319 11.92 20.80 1.00
N LEU A 320 12.31 19.69 0.35
CA LEU A 320 13.45 19.69 -0.57
C LEU A 320 13.05 20.48 -1.82
N VAL A 321 13.77 21.57 -2.10
CA VAL A 321 13.52 22.45 -3.24
C VAL A 321 14.62 22.26 -4.27
N CYS A 322 14.27 21.87 -5.48
CA CYS A 322 15.20 21.65 -6.58
C CYS A 322 14.84 22.51 -7.80
N ARG A 323 15.85 23.14 -8.41
CA ARG A 323 15.69 24.13 -9.50
C ARG A 323 16.62 23.85 -10.67
N GLY A 324 16.22 24.35 -11.83
CA GLY A 324 17.00 24.29 -13.05
C GLY A 324 17.15 22.86 -13.59
N LYS A 325 18.08 22.72 -14.53
CA LYS A 325 18.47 21.44 -15.11
C LYS A 325 19.97 21.29 -14.94
N ALA A 326 20.43 20.17 -14.41
CA ALA A 326 21.84 19.85 -14.34
C ALA A 326 22.46 20.04 -15.73
N ALA A 327 23.59 20.75 -15.78
CA ALA A 327 24.33 20.90 -17.02
C ALA A 327 24.60 19.50 -17.58
N SER A 328 24.22 19.25 -18.84
CA SER A 328 24.73 18.05 -19.51
C SER A 328 26.25 18.13 -19.44
N PRO A 329 26.96 17.05 -19.10
CA PRO A 329 28.41 17.11 -18.99
C PRO A 329 28.96 17.78 -20.25
N GLU A 330 29.73 18.86 -20.08
CA GLU A 330 30.29 19.68 -21.18
C GLU A 330 31.07 18.81 -22.19
N ASN A 331 31.44 17.59 -21.79
CA ASN A 331 31.80 16.50 -22.67
C ASN A 331 30.92 15.27 -22.35
N PRO A 332 29.88 14.98 -23.16
CA PRO A 332 29.15 13.73 -23.08
C PRO A 332 30.14 12.58 -23.19
N ALA A 333 29.98 11.58 -22.32
CA ALA A 333 30.86 10.42 -22.28
C ALA A 333 30.97 9.78 -23.69
N GLU A 334 32.17 9.32 -24.07
CA GLU A 334 32.38 8.83 -25.44
C GLU A 334 31.80 7.42 -25.71
N SER A 335 31.34 6.73 -24.66
CA SER A 335 30.80 5.37 -24.73
C SER A 335 30.04 4.99 -23.45
N CYS A 336 29.27 3.91 -23.51
CA CYS A 336 28.68 3.26 -22.34
C CYS A 336 29.72 2.87 -21.28
N SER A 337 30.94 2.51 -21.70
CA SER A 337 32.02 2.16 -20.76
C SER A 337 32.48 3.39 -19.99
N SER A 338 32.58 4.53 -20.68
CA SER A 338 32.92 5.81 -20.04
C SER A 338 31.81 6.26 -19.09
N LEU A 339 30.54 6.06 -19.47
CA LEU A 339 29.40 6.33 -18.60
C LEU A 339 29.45 5.47 -17.33
N ARG A 340 29.72 4.16 -17.46
CA ARG A 340 29.88 3.28 -16.30
C ARG A 340 31.00 3.73 -15.37
N LYS A 341 32.16 4.12 -15.92
CA LYS A 341 33.27 4.64 -15.13
C LYS A 341 32.95 5.98 -14.46
N ALA A 342 32.06 6.78 -15.05
CA ALA A 342 31.53 8.00 -14.46
C ALA A 342 30.43 7.74 -13.40
N GLY A 343 30.14 6.47 -13.08
CA GLY A 343 29.18 6.09 -12.03
C GLY A 343 27.79 5.75 -12.55
N HIS A 344 27.54 5.79 -13.86
CA HIS A 344 26.24 5.37 -14.40
C HIS A 344 26.09 3.84 -14.31
N ALA A 345 25.20 3.38 -13.44
CA ALA A 345 25.02 1.96 -13.14
C ALA A 345 23.77 1.32 -13.80
N HIS A 346 22.95 2.10 -14.51
CA HIS A 346 21.65 1.64 -15.01
C HIS A 346 21.62 1.44 -16.52
N SER A 347 20.98 0.36 -16.98
CA SER A 347 20.82 0.11 -18.41
C SER A 347 19.84 1.08 -19.03
N GLY A 348 20.16 1.64 -20.20
CA GLY A 348 19.35 2.68 -20.78
C GLY A 348 19.87 3.42 -21.99
N TYR A 349 19.04 4.31 -22.54
CA TYR A 349 19.42 5.28 -23.55
C TYR A 349 20.26 6.40 -22.94
N TYR A 350 21.43 6.65 -23.52
CA TYR A 350 22.36 7.69 -23.13
C TYR A 350 22.82 8.49 -24.34
N LEU A 351 23.12 9.77 -24.10
CA LEU A 351 23.81 10.62 -25.06
C LEU A 351 25.31 10.38 -24.93
N ILE A 352 25.96 9.97 -26.01
CA ILE A 352 27.41 9.85 -26.07
C ILE A 352 27.98 10.81 -27.09
N ASN A 353 29.21 11.27 -26.85
CA ASN A 353 29.95 12.03 -27.83
C ASN A 353 30.70 11.04 -28.73
N THR A 354 30.38 11.02 -30.00
CA THR A 354 31.15 10.24 -30.97
C THR A 354 32.56 10.81 -31.08
N LYS A 355 33.52 9.98 -31.51
CA LYS A 355 34.91 10.41 -31.75
C LYS A 355 35.05 11.56 -32.76
N GLU A 356 33.97 11.90 -33.46
CA GLU A 356 33.88 12.97 -34.45
C GLU A 356 33.27 14.26 -33.87
N GLY A 357 33.03 14.33 -32.54
CA GLY A 357 32.49 15.50 -31.86
C GLY A 357 30.98 15.69 -32.04
N ARG A 358 30.25 14.63 -32.43
CA ARG A 358 28.79 14.65 -32.64
C ARG A 358 28.08 13.86 -31.56
N LEU A 359 26.94 14.36 -31.10
CA LEU A 359 26.04 13.67 -30.16
C LEU A 359 25.29 12.52 -30.85
N ASP A 360 25.34 11.33 -30.25
CA ASP A 360 24.56 10.17 -30.67
C ASP A 360 23.80 9.56 -29.48
N VAL A 361 22.67 8.91 -29.77
CA VAL A 361 21.87 8.19 -28.77
C VAL A 361 22.19 6.70 -28.85
N VAL A 362 22.72 6.14 -27.78
CA VAL A 362 23.00 4.69 -27.66
C VAL A 362 22.22 4.08 -26.51
N PHE A 363 21.94 2.78 -26.58
CA PHE A 363 21.39 2.03 -25.46
C PHE A 363 22.49 1.22 -24.77
N CYS A 364 22.84 1.60 -23.55
CA CYS A 364 23.82 0.92 -22.70
C CYS A 364 23.15 -0.17 -21.86
N ARG A 365 23.68 -1.39 -21.86
CA ARG A 365 23.27 -2.46 -20.94
C ARG A 365 24.26 -2.55 -19.77
N MET A 366 24.10 -1.69 -18.77
CA MET A 366 24.99 -1.61 -17.59
C MET A 366 24.96 -2.87 -16.71
N ASP A 367 23.97 -3.73 -16.90
CA ASP A 367 23.86 -5.07 -16.31
C ASP A 367 24.84 -6.09 -16.91
N LEU A 368 25.54 -5.75 -17.99
CA LEU A 368 26.51 -6.61 -18.68
C LEU A 368 27.95 -6.15 -18.54
N GLU A 369 28.89 -7.04 -18.82
CA GLU A 369 30.31 -6.69 -18.78
C GLU A 369 30.68 -5.79 -19.97
N ASP A 370 31.71 -4.95 -19.80
CA ASP A 370 32.17 -3.98 -20.83
C ASP A 370 32.58 -4.68 -22.14
N THR A 371 32.90 -5.97 -22.06
CA THR A 371 33.33 -6.80 -23.18
C THR A 371 32.17 -7.42 -23.96
N ASP A 372 30.95 -7.39 -23.43
CA ASP A 372 29.79 -7.94 -24.12
C ASP A 372 29.45 -7.11 -25.36
N ALA A 373 29.24 -7.77 -26.50
CA ALA A 373 28.92 -7.08 -27.76
C ALA A 373 27.62 -6.27 -27.68
N ASP A 374 26.71 -6.65 -26.79
CA ASP A 374 25.44 -5.98 -26.55
C ASP A 374 25.49 -4.95 -25.41
N PHE A 375 26.68 -4.72 -24.82
CA PHE A 375 26.85 -3.73 -23.75
C PHE A 375 26.51 -2.31 -24.22
N GLN A 376 26.77 -2.00 -25.49
CA GLN A 376 26.36 -0.77 -26.15
C GLN A 376 25.66 -1.10 -27.47
N LEU A 377 24.39 -0.75 -27.58
CA LEU A 377 23.60 -0.90 -28.79
C LEU A 377 23.39 0.46 -29.45
N ASP A 378 23.90 0.62 -30.68
CA ASP A 378 23.63 1.81 -31.48
C ASP A 378 22.16 1.84 -31.90
N THR A 379 21.47 2.94 -31.56
CA THR A 379 20.05 3.10 -31.92
C THR A 379 19.86 3.65 -33.34
N GLY A 380 20.95 4.08 -33.99
CA GLY A 380 20.92 4.77 -35.28
C GLY A 380 20.27 6.16 -35.22
N GLY A 381 19.89 6.63 -34.02
CA GLY A 381 19.24 7.90 -33.75
C GLY A 381 20.23 9.06 -33.77
N ARG A 382 20.59 9.51 -34.97
CA ARG A 382 21.42 10.71 -35.13
C ARG A 382 20.62 11.94 -34.72
N ILE A 383 21.14 12.72 -33.77
CA ILE A 383 20.60 14.05 -33.48
C ILE A 383 21.07 14.97 -34.61
N ALA A 384 20.16 15.32 -35.52
CA ALA A 384 20.42 16.36 -36.50
C ALA A 384 20.38 17.72 -35.80
N GLU A 385 21.37 18.58 -36.04
CA GLU A 385 21.39 19.98 -35.60
C GLU A 385 20.32 20.85 -36.31
N GLU A 386 19.49 20.28 -37.18
CA GLU A 386 18.42 21.01 -37.86
C GLU A 386 17.18 21.13 -36.97
N SER A 387 16.72 22.36 -36.77
CA SER A 387 15.46 22.68 -36.12
C SER A 387 14.29 22.03 -36.88
N VAL A 388 13.70 20.99 -36.28
CA VAL A 388 12.49 20.35 -36.81
C VAL A 388 11.28 21.18 -36.38
N TYR A 389 10.70 21.93 -37.32
CA TYR A 389 9.44 22.65 -37.11
C TYR A 389 8.25 21.69 -37.32
N PHE A 390 7.52 21.39 -36.25
CA PHE A 390 6.23 20.70 -36.36
C PHE A 390 5.10 21.71 -36.52
N ASN A 391 4.53 21.80 -37.72
CA ASN A 391 3.30 22.55 -37.95
C ASN A 391 2.09 21.74 -37.46
N VAL A 392 1.55 22.10 -36.29
CA VAL A 392 0.31 21.50 -35.78
C VAL A 392 -0.88 22.24 -36.41
N TYR A 393 -1.57 21.59 -37.34
CA TYR A 393 -2.83 22.11 -37.88
C TYR A 393 -4.01 21.60 -37.04
N ARG A 394 -4.81 22.54 -36.50
CA ARG A 394 -6.06 22.23 -35.82
C ARG A 394 -7.12 21.87 -36.87
N THR A 395 -7.46 20.59 -37.01
CA THR A 395 -8.61 20.16 -37.80
C THR A 395 -9.87 20.19 -36.94
N ASN A 396 -10.76 21.16 -37.19
CA ASN A 396 -12.09 21.17 -36.59
C ASN A 396 -12.94 20.09 -37.27
N PHE A 397 -13.10 18.93 -36.65
CA PHE A 397 -14.10 17.94 -37.08
C PHE A 397 -15.49 18.38 -36.59
N ILE A 398 -16.32 18.85 -37.52
CA ILE A 398 -17.77 18.97 -37.33
C ILE A 398 -18.38 17.59 -37.62
N LEU A 399 -18.95 16.94 -36.61
CA LEU A 399 -19.78 15.75 -36.77
C LEU A 399 -21.11 16.15 -37.43
N ALA A 400 -21.21 15.97 -38.74
CA ALA A 400 -22.49 16.01 -39.44
C ALA A 400 -23.20 14.66 -39.29
N THR A 401 -24.22 14.60 -38.43
CA THR A 401 -25.17 13.49 -38.37
C THR A 401 -25.99 13.45 -39.66
N LYS A 402 -25.76 12.44 -40.49
CA LYS A 402 -26.61 12.18 -41.67
C LYS A 402 -27.74 11.24 -41.25
N SER A 403 -28.92 11.82 -41.07
CA SER A 403 -30.20 11.09 -41.06
C SER A 403 -30.51 10.68 -42.50
N THR A 404 -30.77 9.39 -42.72
CA THR A 404 -31.42 8.90 -43.94
C THR A 404 -32.53 7.95 -43.54
N SER A 405 -33.77 8.41 -43.71
CA SER A 405 -34.97 7.59 -43.85
C SER A 405 -34.99 6.95 -45.23
N ILE A 406 -35.28 5.65 -45.31
CA ILE A 406 -36.21 5.04 -46.27
C ILE A 406 -36.99 3.98 -45.49
#